data_AF-Q8TXI5-F1
#
_entry.id   AF-Q8TXI5-F1
#
_cell.length_a   1.000
_cell.length_b   1.000
_cell.length_c   1.000
_cell.angle_alpha   90.00
_cell.angle_beta   90.00
_cell.angle_gamma   90.00
#
_symmetry.space_group_name_H-M   'P 1'
#
loop_
_entity.id
_entity.type
_entity.pdbx_description
1 polymer ?
#
loop_
_entity_poly.entity_id
_entity_poly.type
_entity_poly.pdbx_seq_one_letter_code
_entity_poly.pdbx_strand_id
1 'polypeptide(L)'
;MAERLDPDVVLNHVLVPKHEVIDDEEEIEKILEELGVEKDDLPRIHTNDPVVVALSEKLGKRIKPGSLVKIVRDSPTAGKTVVYRVVTNPPE
;
A
#
# COMPACT_ATOMS: atom_id res chain seq x y z
N MET A 1 2.51 -1.90 25.43
CA MET A 1 3.00 -2.95 24.51
C MET A 1 2.09 -2.86 23.30
N ALA A 2 2.57 -2.39 22.14
CA ALA A 2 1.77 -2.54 20.93
C ALA A 2 1.66 -4.05 20.68
N GLU A 3 0.47 -4.60 20.83
CA GLU A 3 0.21 -5.99 20.43
C GLU A 3 0.62 -6.10 18.96
N ARG A 4 1.73 -6.79 18.69
CA ARG A 4 2.16 -7.09 17.33
C ARG A 4 1.10 -8.02 16.77
N LEU A 5 0.15 -7.47 16.01
CA LEU A 5 -0.85 -8.26 15.32
C LEU A 5 -0.16 -9.11 14.27
N ASP A 6 -0.52 -10.39 14.22
CA ASP A 6 -0.02 -11.29 13.20
C ASP A 6 -0.39 -10.75 11.80
N PRO A 7 0.53 -10.84 10.82
CA PRO A 7 0.31 -10.31 9.47
C PRO A 7 -0.93 -10.92 8.81
N ASP A 8 -1.22 -12.18 9.10
CA ASP A 8 -2.41 -12.89 8.60
C ASP A 8 -3.72 -12.32 9.13
N VAL A 9 -3.75 -11.84 10.38
CA VAL A 9 -4.95 -11.25 10.97
C VAL A 9 -5.24 -9.89 10.32
N VAL A 10 -4.20 -9.11 10.03
CA VAL A 10 -4.35 -7.80 9.38
C VAL A 10 -4.80 -7.96 7.93
N LEU A 11 -4.14 -8.82 7.15
CA LEU A 11 -4.36 -8.92 5.71
C LEU A 11 -5.62 -9.71 5.32
N ASN A 12 -6.06 -10.67 6.14
CA ASN A 12 -7.23 -11.50 5.85
C ASN A 12 -8.52 -11.00 6.54
N HIS A 13 -8.48 -9.83 7.18
CA HIS A 13 -9.67 -9.29 7.84
C HIS A 13 -10.73 -8.87 6.81
N VAL A 14 -12.01 -9.14 7.09
CA VAL A 14 -13.14 -8.92 6.16
C VAL A 14 -13.28 -7.47 5.69
N LEU A 15 -12.88 -6.50 6.51
CA LEU A 15 -12.92 -5.07 6.19
C LEU A 15 -11.63 -4.54 5.55
N VAL A 16 -10.57 -5.34 5.47
CA VAL A 16 -9.29 -4.92 4.90
C VAL A 16 -9.28 -5.30 3.42
N PRO A 17 -9.14 -4.31 2.51
CA PRO A 17 -9.11 -4.60 1.08
C PRO A 17 -7.84 -5.34 0.68
N LYS A 18 -7.77 -5.77 -0.57
CA LYS A 18 -6.55 -6.39 -1.10
C LYS A 18 -5.50 -5.33 -1.35
N HIS A 19 -4.29 -5.58 -0.86
CA HIS A 19 -3.14 -4.70 -1.04
C HIS A 19 -2.04 -5.44 -1.80
N GLU A 20 -1.48 -4.78 -2.81
CA GLU A 20 -0.36 -5.27 -3.61
C GLU A 20 0.73 -4.19 -3.60
N VAL A 21 1.97 -4.59 -3.32
CA VAL A 21 3.11 -3.67 -3.33
C VAL A 21 3.73 -3.70 -4.71
N ILE A 22 3.99 -2.51 -5.24
CA ILE A 22 4.70 -2.28 -6.49
C ILE A 22 5.99 -1.57 -6.12
N ASP A 23 7.11 -2.27 -6.29
CA ASP A 23 8.44 -1.76 -5.98
C ASP A 23 9.34 -1.59 -7.22
N ASP A 24 8.91 -2.12 -8.36
CA ASP A 24 9.56 -1.93 -9.66
C ASP A 24 9.39 -0.49 -10.14
N GLU A 25 10.50 0.21 -10.32
CA GLU A 25 10.51 1.63 -10.69
C GLU A 25 9.83 1.88 -12.04
N GLU A 26 10.06 1.02 -13.04
CA GLU A 26 9.43 1.12 -14.36
C GLU A 26 7.90 0.96 -14.29
N GLU A 27 7.41 0.07 -13.43
CA GLU A 27 5.96 -0.13 -13.26
C GLU A 27 5.33 1.03 -12.50
N ILE A 28 6.04 1.59 -11.51
CA ILE A 28 5.64 2.80 -10.79
C ILE A 28 5.53 3.98 -11.75
N GLU A 29 6.55 4.23 -12.57
CA GLU A 29 6.56 5.32 -13.56
C GLU A 29 5.39 5.19 -14.53
N LYS A 30 5.18 4.00 -15.08
CA LYS A 30 4.04 3.74 -15.97
C LYS A 30 2.70 4.05 -15.31
N ILE A 31 2.49 3.63 -14.06
CA ILE A 31 1.23 3.91 -13.34
C ILE A 31 1.05 5.40 -13.10
N LEU A 32 2.12 6.12 -12.77
CA LEU A 32 2.09 7.57 -12.57
C LEU A 32 1.78 8.31 -13.87
N GLU A 33 2.37 7.87 -14.99
CA GLU A 33 2.08 8.39 -16.32
C GLU A 33 0.62 8.12 -16.74
N GLU A 34 0.11 6.90 -16.51
CA GLU A 34 -1.28 6.54 -16.81
C GLU A 34 -2.29 7.35 -15.99
N LEU A 35 -1.94 7.70 -14.75
CA LEU A 35 -2.76 8.54 -13.88
C LEU A 35 -2.56 10.04 -14.14
N GLY A 36 -1.45 10.43 -14.76
CA GLY A 36 -1.06 11.82 -14.97
C GLY A 36 -0.76 12.56 -13.67
N VAL A 37 -0.21 11.88 -12.67
CA VAL A 37 0.06 12.43 -11.32
C VAL A 37 1.51 12.15 -10.90
N GLU A 38 2.04 12.98 -10.01
CA GLU A 38 3.35 12.74 -9.41
C GLU A 38 3.24 11.89 -8.14
N LYS A 39 4.37 11.34 -7.67
CA LYS A 39 4.42 10.58 -6.41
C LYS A 39 3.90 11.40 -5.23
N ASP A 40 4.12 12.72 -5.25
CA ASP A 40 3.69 13.64 -4.19
C ASP A 40 2.18 13.92 -4.18
N ASP A 41 1.49 13.74 -5.31
CA ASP A 41 0.04 13.92 -5.41
C ASP A 41 -0.74 12.72 -4.84
N LEU A 42 -0.07 11.57 -4.70
CA LEU A 42 -0.69 10.36 -4.19
C LEU A 42 -0.82 10.39 -2.66
N PRO A 43 -1.91 9.81 -2.11
CA PRO A 43 -2.04 9.66 -0.66
C PRO A 43 -0.88 8.86 -0.09
N ARG A 44 -0.30 9.39 1.00
CA ARG A 44 0.86 8.79 1.66
C ARG A 44 0.43 7.67 2.61
N ILE A 45 1.19 6.59 2.63
CA ILE A 45 1.09 5.50 3.60
C ILE A 45 2.44 5.34 4.29
N HIS A 46 2.45 5.27 5.62
CA HIS A 46 3.72 5.23 6.35
C HIS A 46 4.29 3.82 6.44
N THR A 47 5.61 3.71 6.50
CA THR A 47 6.31 2.42 6.72
C THR A 47 5.92 1.74 8.05
N ASN A 48 5.41 2.51 9.01
CA ASN A 48 4.92 2.03 10.30
C ASN A 48 3.43 1.59 10.27
N ASP A 49 2.74 1.76 9.14
CA ASP A 49 1.35 1.33 9.02
C ASP A 49 1.26 -0.21 9.15
N PRO A 50 0.33 -0.76 9.96
CA PRO A 50 0.22 -2.20 10.18
C PRO A 50 0.07 -3.01 8.89
N VAL A 51 -0.59 -2.45 7.87
CA VAL A 51 -0.75 -3.12 6.57
C VAL A 51 0.58 -3.17 5.84
N VAL A 52 1.36 -2.10 5.87
CA VAL A 52 2.69 -2.04 5.24
C VAL A 52 3.66 -2.99 5.95
N VAL A 53 3.63 -3.03 7.28
CA VAL A 53 4.44 -3.98 8.07
C VAL A 53 4.05 -5.42 7.71
N ALA A 54 2.75 -5.74 7.70
CA ALA A 54 2.28 -7.08 7.36
C ALA A 54 2.63 -7.50 5.92
N LEU A 55 2.56 -6.58 4.96
CA LEU A 55 2.99 -6.83 3.58
C LEU A 55 4.50 -7.05 3.49
N SER A 56 5.29 -6.29 4.24
CA SER A 56 6.74 -6.44 4.28
C SER A 56 7.15 -7.79 4.87
N GLU A 57 6.48 -8.24 5.94
CA GLU A 57 6.68 -9.56 6.55
C GLU A 57 6.25 -10.68 5.58
N LYS A 58 5.09 -10.54 4.93
CA LYS A 58 4.57 -11.53 3.98
C LYS A 58 5.46 -11.69 2.74
N LEU A 59 5.98 -10.59 2.21
CA LEU A 59 6.89 -10.59 1.05
C LEU A 59 8.34 -10.94 1.45
N GLY A 60 8.67 -10.93 2.75
CA GLY A 60 10.03 -11.10 3.24
C GLY A 60 10.99 -9.96 2.82
N LYS A 61 10.45 -8.85 2.32
CA LYS A 61 11.21 -7.71 1.77
C LYS A 61 10.78 -6.43 2.46
N ARG A 62 11.76 -5.60 2.86
CA ARG A 62 11.52 -4.25 3.37
C ARG A 62 10.94 -3.39 2.26
N ILE A 63 9.72 -2.89 2.47
CA ILE A 63 9.09 -1.94 1.56
C ILE A 63 9.82 -0.61 1.71
N LYS A 64 10.34 -0.09 0.59
CA LYS A 64 11.13 1.14 0.58
C LYS A 64 10.21 2.35 0.50
N PRO A 65 10.58 3.49 1.11
CA PRO A 65 9.95 4.76 0.80
C PRO A 65 10.04 5.04 -0.71
N GLY A 66 8.94 5.49 -1.31
CA GLY A 66 8.79 5.69 -2.74
C GLY A 66 8.14 4.53 -3.49
N SER A 67 7.98 3.35 -2.88
CA SER A 67 7.16 2.27 -3.44
C SER A 67 5.69 2.66 -3.49
N LEU A 68 4.94 2.05 -4.41
CA LEU A 68 3.49 2.22 -4.49
C LEU A 68 2.77 1.02 -3.87
N VAL A 69 1.67 1.28 -3.19
CA VAL A 69 0.73 0.28 -2.71
C VAL A 69 -0.55 0.42 -3.51
N LYS A 70 -0.84 -0.59 -4.32
CA LYS A 70 -2.09 -0.73 -5.04
C LYS A 70 -3.13 -1.37 -4.12
N ILE A 71 -4.25 -0.69 -3.94
CA ILE A 71 -5.34 -1.11 -3.07
C ILE A 71 -6.55 -1.38 -3.93
N VAL A 72 -7.01 -2.63 -3.94
CA VAL A 72 -8.23 -3.04 -4.64
C VAL A 72 -9.30 -3.27 -3.59
N ARG A 73 -10.28 -2.35 -3.55
CA ARG A 73 -11.41 -2.42 -2.62
C ARG A 73 -12.73 -2.53 -3.36
N ASP A 74 -13.65 -3.30 -2.80
CA ASP A 74 -15.02 -3.31 -3.26
C ASP A 74 -15.75 -2.06 -2.72
N SER A 75 -16.25 -1.23 -3.64
CA SER A 75 -17.03 -0.04 -3.34
C SER A 75 -18.49 -0.30 -3.67
N PRO A 76 -19.44 -0.01 -2.76
CA PRO A 76 -20.87 -0.21 -3.02
C PRO A 76 -21.39 0.63 -4.19
N THR A 77 -20.73 1.76 -4.49
CA THR A 77 -21.14 2.68 -5.57
C THR A 77 -20.45 2.40 -6.91
N ALA A 78 -19.23 1.87 -6.88
CA ALA A 78 -18.38 1.72 -8.06
C ALA A 78 -18.00 0.26 -8.36
N GLY A 79 -18.54 -0.71 -7.62
CA GLY A 79 -18.16 -2.12 -7.73
C GLY A 79 -16.75 -2.35 -7.19
N LYS A 80 -15.72 -2.20 -8.01
CA LYS A 80 -14.32 -2.34 -7.62
C LYS A 80 -13.56 -1.05 -7.89
N THR A 81 -12.86 -0.56 -6.88
CA THR A 81 -12.04 0.65 -6.97
C THR A 81 -10.58 0.30 -6.71
N VAL A 82 -9.71 0.73 -7.63
CA VAL A 82 -8.27 0.64 -7.48
C VAL A 82 -7.76 2.01 -7.04
N VAL A 83 -7.00 2.05 -5.95
CA VAL A 83 -6.38 3.27 -5.43
C VAL A 83 -4.89 3.01 -5.24
N TYR A 84 -4.05 3.94 -5.64
CA TYR A 84 -2.62 3.88 -5.41
C TYR A 84 -2.22 4.81 -4.27
N ARG A 85 -1.32 4.34 -3.41
CA ARG A 85 -0.74 5.12 -2.30
C ARG A 85 0.77 5.03 -2.34
N VAL A 86 1.45 6.13 -2.00
CA VAL A 86 2.91 6.18 -1.96
C VAL A 86 3.42 5.89 -0.56
N VAL A 87 4.40 5.00 -0.42
CA VAL A 87 5.02 4.67 0.86
C VAL A 87 5.98 5.78 1.24
N THR A 88 5.83 6.34 2.44
CA THR A 88 6.73 7.37 2.97
C THR A 88 7.21 7.02 4.37
N ASN A 89 8.33 7.58 4.78
CA ASN A 89 8.73 7.49 6.18
C ASN A 89 7.75 8.30 7.06
N PRO A 90 7.46 7.81 8.28
CA PRO A 90 6.72 8.62 9.26
C PRO A 90 7.49 9.92 9.53
N PRO A 91 6.79 11.04 9.79
CA PRO A 91 7.45 12.25 10.26
C PRO A 91 8.22 11.95 11.56
N GLU A 92 9.41 12.54 11.70
CA GLU A 92 10.19 12.52 12.96
C GLU A 92 9.46 13.21 14.11
#